data_AF-A0A0M0BTZ7-F1
#
_entry.id   AF-A0A0M0BTZ7-F1
#
_cell.length_a   1.000
_cell.length_b   1.000
_cell.length_c   1.000
_cell.angle_alpha   90.00
_cell.angle_beta   90.00
_cell.angle_gamma   90.00
#
_symmetry.space_group_name_H-M   'P 1'
#
loop_
_entity.id
_entity.type
_entity.pdbx_description
1 polymer ?
#
loop_
_entity_poly.entity_id
_entity_poly.type
_entity_poly.pdbx_seq_one_letter_code
_entity_poly.pdbx_strand_id
1 'polypeptide(L)'
;MKITLSKRAFAVILVIALALTAVNTYLIFDLRRALEDAANDSQYDYMIFQDGNTYKAKNQKSGFVDFTSADAALVLNQAIVEGNTIYIKAGNYTLISDIQVYNKKNTKILSDGAAIIGNGKKLIIKGDSYATSQDNSVSGLKIINGTLRIENSFGTKVSSMAFVNSSTALELANTETWSEGTKIEDCRFENSRESIVFRAPTGNSTGSYASSQISRCFFNIHDDSVGITVEYLAEFSDSQLQNVRMWMGENGMRNQTGLLVNGSMHQTLLSGVVFESFADYPDQLYAISLGETSITPPILGGDISFLGNWTAKIHNPFSKWISGLNAVFKHENLDIQIGLNGEYGVTQEFQLRPDTILSFKPKIQVQGSFAANETVKVRFRLEFIDNIISRNVEKSFTNSTTLWLSDDDILRMFPSQSIIWAILIDATVNSASTDAVVQVSLYGVTT
;
A
#
# COMPACT_ATOMS: atom_id res chain seq x y z
N MET A 1 12.17 -91.11 -7.34
CA MET A 1 10.69 -91.16 -7.26
C MET A 1 10.13 -90.20 -8.29
N LYS A 2 9.52 -90.69 -9.40
CA LYS A 2 8.92 -89.85 -10.45
C LYS A 2 7.49 -89.51 -10.01
N ILE A 3 7.24 -88.26 -9.64
CA ILE A 3 5.89 -87.79 -9.32
C ILE A 3 5.17 -87.51 -10.64
N THR A 4 4.34 -88.44 -11.09
CA THR A 4 3.41 -88.22 -12.21
C THR A 4 2.19 -87.46 -11.70
N LEU A 5 2.11 -86.16 -11.98
CA LEU A 5 0.92 -85.36 -11.69
C LEU A 5 -0.27 -85.89 -12.51
N SER A 6 -1.40 -86.10 -11.84
CA SER A 6 -2.64 -86.47 -12.52
C SER A 6 -3.13 -85.30 -13.39
N LYS A 7 -3.87 -85.60 -14.47
CA LYS A 7 -4.50 -84.57 -15.32
C LYS A 7 -5.34 -83.56 -14.52
N ARG A 8 -5.95 -84.02 -13.42
CA ARG A 8 -6.71 -83.16 -12.49
C ARG A 8 -5.80 -82.20 -11.72
N ALA A 9 -4.66 -82.67 -11.23
CA ALA A 9 -3.68 -81.81 -10.55
C ALA A 9 -3.09 -80.76 -11.52
N PHE A 10 -2.85 -81.14 -12.77
CA PHE A 10 -2.39 -80.21 -13.80
C PHE A 10 -3.44 -79.12 -14.12
N ALA A 11 -4.72 -79.51 -14.23
CA ALA A 11 -5.82 -78.56 -14.43
C ALA A 11 -5.96 -77.57 -13.25
N VAL A 12 -5.85 -78.06 -12.00
CA VAL A 12 -5.90 -77.20 -10.80
C VAL A 12 -4.74 -76.20 -10.79
N ILE A 13 -3.52 -76.64 -11.09
CA ILE A 13 -2.36 -75.74 -11.18
C ILE A 13 -2.57 -74.67 -12.25
N LEU A 14 -3.11 -75.04 -13.42
CA LEU A 14 -3.36 -74.10 -14.50
C LEU A 14 -4.40 -73.03 -14.11
N VAL A 15 -5.48 -73.45 -13.44
CA VAL A 15 -6.52 -72.53 -12.94
C VAL A 15 -5.95 -71.58 -11.89
N ILE A 16 -5.13 -72.08 -10.95
CA ILE A 16 -4.47 -71.24 -9.95
C ILE A 16 -3.51 -70.25 -10.63
N ALA A 17 -2.72 -70.70 -11.61
CA ALA A 17 -1.80 -69.83 -12.35
C ALA A 17 -2.56 -68.73 -13.12
N LEU A 18 -3.67 -69.06 -13.78
CA LEU A 18 -4.50 -68.09 -14.49
C LEU A 18 -5.15 -67.09 -13.52
N ALA A 19 -5.66 -67.55 -12.38
CA ALA A 19 -6.22 -66.68 -11.35
C ALA A 19 -5.17 -65.74 -10.77
N LEU A 20 -3.96 -66.22 -10.47
CA LEU A 20 -2.84 -65.40 -10.02
C LEU A 20 -2.42 -64.36 -11.07
N THR A 21 -2.41 -64.75 -12.35
CA THR A 21 -2.08 -63.83 -13.45
C THR A 21 -3.14 -62.73 -13.59
N ALA A 22 -4.42 -63.08 -13.49
CA ALA A 22 -5.52 -62.12 -13.53
C ALA A 22 -5.49 -61.15 -12.33
N VAL A 23 -5.23 -61.66 -11.12
CA VAL A 23 -5.08 -60.83 -9.91
C VAL A 23 -3.88 -59.90 -10.02
N ASN A 24 -2.71 -60.39 -10.45
CA ASN A 24 -1.53 -59.53 -10.66
C ASN A 24 -1.78 -58.46 -11.72
N THR A 25 -2.45 -58.81 -12.81
CA THR A 25 -2.79 -57.84 -13.86
C THR A 25 -3.73 -56.76 -13.32
N TYR A 26 -4.77 -57.16 -12.57
CA TYR A 26 -5.68 -56.22 -11.91
C TYR A 26 -4.95 -55.29 -10.93
N LEU A 27 -4.06 -55.82 -10.08
CA LEU A 27 -3.28 -55.03 -9.13
C LEU A 27 -2.34 -54.04 -9.82
N ILE A 28 -1.75 -54.40 -10.96
CA ILE A 28 -0.93 -53.49 -11.78
C ILE A 28 -1.79 -52.35 -12.35
N PHE A 29 -2.99 -52.65 -12.85
CA PHE A 29 -3.91 -51.63 -13.35
C PHE A 29 -4.42 -50.72 -12.23
N ASP A 30 -4.76 -51.27 -11.07
CA ASP A 30 -5.25 -50.50 -9.93
C ASP A 30 -4.17 -49.60 -9.32
N LEU A 31 -2.93 -50.11 -9.18
CA LEU A 31 -1.78 -49.30 -8.77
C LEU A 31 -1.49 -48.18 -9.77
N ARG A 32 -1.59 -48.46 -11.07
CA ARG A 32 -1.41 -47.45 -12.11
C ARG A 32 -2.48 -46.38 -12.03
N ARG A 33 -3.74 -46.77 -11.80
CA ARG A 33 -4.86 -45.82 -11.64
C ARG A 33 -4.70 -44.99 -10.37
N ALA A 34 -4.31 -45.60 -9.25
CA ALA A 34 -4.04 -44.88 -8.00
C ALA A 34 -2.85 -43.90 -8.14
N LEU A 35 -1.82 -44.24 -8.92
CA LEU A 35 -0.72 -43.33 -9.23
C LEU A 35 -1.12 -42.20 -10.19
N GLU A 36 -2.00 -42.48 -11.16
CA GLU A 36 -2.58 -41.48 -12.06
C GLU A 36 -3.52 -40.53 -11.28
N ASP A 37 -4.34 -41.04 -10.37
CA ASP A 37 -5.22 -40.26 -9.49
C ASP A 37 -4.42 -39.41 -8.50
N ALA A 38 -3.34 -39.96 -7.91
CA ALA A 38 -2.42 -39.21 -7.04
C ALA A 38 -1.61 -38.15 -7.81
N ALA A 39 -1.34 -38.35 -9.10
CA ALA A 39 -0.72 -37.35 -9.97
C ALA A 39 -1.70 -36.25 -10.41
N ASN A 40 -3.01 -36.52 -10.37
CA ASN A 40 -4.08 -35.59 -10.71
C ASN A 40 -4.57 -34.74 -9.52
N ASP A 41 -4.06 -34.97 -8.31
CA ASP A 41 -4.30 -34.12 -7.12
C ASP A 41 -3.38 -32.88 -7.09
N SER A 42 -3.02 -32.36 -8.26
CA SER A 42 -2.20 -31.17 -8.39
C SER A 42 -3.00 -29.93 -7.97
N GLN A 43 -2.44 -29.15 -7.05
CA GLN A 43 -3.01 -27.87 -6.62
C GLN A 43 -2.99 -26.77 -7.69
N TYR A 44 -2.35 -27.03 -8.84
CA TYR A 44 -2.16 -26.07 -9.93
C TYR A 44 -2.88 -26.53 -11.19
N ASP A 45 -3.41 -25.59 -11.98
CA ASP A 45 -3.98 -25.86 -13.31
C ASP A 45 -2.86 -26.12 -14.33
N TYR A 46 -1.83 -25.27 -14.29
CA TYR A 46 -0.67 -25.33 -15.19
C TYR A 46 0.65 -25.27 -14.43
N MET A 47 1.61 -26.08 -14.88
CA MET A 47 3.01 -26.01 -14.47
C MET A 47 3.88 -25.55 -15.64
N ILE A 48 4.60 -24.45 -15.44
CA ILE A 48 5.48 -23.85 -16.44
C ILE A 48 6.93 -24.24 -16.15
N PHE A 49 7.64 -24.76 -17.14
CA PHE A 49 9.04 -25.19 -16.99
C PHE A 49 9.84 -24.93 -18.26
N GLN A 50 11.16 -24.82 -18.09
CA GLN A 50 12.09 -24.69 -19.19
C GLN A 50 12.64 -26.08 -19.59
N ASP A 51 12.72 -26.33 -20.89
CA ASP A 51 13.35 -27.51 -21.49
C ASP A 51 14.24 -27.05 -22.66
N GLY A 52 15.55 -27.04 -22.40
CA GLY A 52 16.54 -26.42 -23.29
C GLY A 52 16.25 -24.94 -23.54
N ASN A 53 16.09 -24.58 -24.82
CA ASN A 53 15.79 -23.21 -25.25
C ASN A 53 14.29 -22.93 -25.41
N THR A 54 13.43 -23.84 -24.92
CA THR A 54 11.98 -23.71 -25.00
C THR A 54 11.35 -23.70 -23.62
N TYR A 55 10.25 -22.99 -23.51
CA TYR A 55 9.37 -22.95 -22.35
C TYR A 55 8.13 -23.78 -22.67
N LYS A 56 7.62 -24.49 -21.66
CA LYS A 56 6.50 -25.42 -21.80
C LYS A 56 5.50 -25.21 -20.68
N ALA A 57 4.22 -25.36 -20.98
CA ALA A 57 3.15 -25.43 -19.99
C ALA A 57 2.56 -26.83 -19.99
N LYS A 58 2.68 -27.53 -18.86
CA LYS A 58 2.03 -28.82 -18.63
C LYS A 58 0.71 -28.59 -17.89
N ASN A 59 -0.38 -28.98 -18.52
CA ASN A 59 -1.69 -29.03 -17.89
C ASN A 59 -1.70 -30.16 -16.86
N GLN A 60 -2.00 -29.83 -15.61
CA GLN A 60 -1.90 -30.79 -14.53
C GLN A 60 -3.09 -31.73 -14.44
N LYS A 61 -4.23 -31.36 -15.03
CA LYS A 61 -5.40 -32.25 -15.13
C LYS A 61 -5.21 -33.30 -16.22
N SER A 62 -4.63 -32.93 -17.36
CA SER A 62 -4.44 -33.85 -18.49
C SER A 62 -3.11 -34.60 -18.42
N GLY A 63 -2.11 -34.03 -17.74
CA GLY A 63 -0.74 -34.55 -17.71
C GLY A 63 0.06 -34.25 -18.99
N PHE A 64 -0.52 -33.57 -19.98
CA PHE A 64 0.13 -33.26 -21.25
C PHE A 64 0.69 -31.84 -21.30
N VAL A 65 1.62 -31.60 -22.24
CA VAL A 65 2.12 -30.26 -22.56
C VAL A 65 1.20 -29.65 -23.60
N ASP A 66 0.46 -28.62 -23.21
CA ASP A 66 -0.51 -27.95 -24.07
C ASP A 66 0.15 -26.80 -24.84
N PHE A 67 1.16 -26.14 -24.26
CA PHE A 67 1.85 -25.00 -24.87
C PHE A 67 3.37 -25.17 -24.87
N THR A 68 4.01 -24.75 -25.96
CA THR A 68 5.47 -24.71 -26.09
C THR A 68 5.88 -23.51 -26.94
N SER A 69 6.90 -22.75 -26.50
CA SER A 69 7.44 -21.62 -27.25
C SER A 69 8.88 -21.30 -26.83
N ALA A 70 9.61 -20.59 -27.67
CA ALA A 70 10.88 -19.95 -27.27
C ALA A 70 10.67 -18.65 -26.47
N ASP A 71 9.45 -18.08 -26.47
CA ASP A 71 9.08 -16.92 -25.65
C ASP A 71 8.30 -17.38 -24.41
N ALA A 72 8.85 -17.11 -23.21
CA ALA A 72 8.21 -17.48 -21.95
C ALA A 72 6.88 -16.74 -21.76
N ALA A 73 6.77 -15.50 -22.24
CA ALA A 73 5.56 -14.70 -22.11
C ALA A 73 4.39 -15.33 -22.86
N LEU A 74 4.64 -15.89 -24.05
CA LEU A 74 3.60 -16.56 -24.84
C LEU A 74 3.04 -17.78 -24.10
N VAL A 75 3.92 -18.61 -23.53
CA VAL A 75 3.51 -19.80 -22.77
C VAL A 75 2.72 -19.42 -21.52
N LEU A 76 3.17 -18.40 -20.79
CA LEU A 76 2.50 -17.89 -19.60
C LEU A 76 1.13 -17.30 -19.94
N ASN A 77 1.02 -16.48 -20.99
CA ASN A 77 -0.24 -15.89 -21.42
C ASN A 77 -1.29 -16.95 -21.76
N GLN A 78 -0.90 -18.00 -22.49
CA GLN A 78 -1.83 -19.10 -22.82
C GLN A 78 -2.28 -19.86 -21.56
N ALA A 79 -1.34 -20.20 -20.67
CA ALA A 79 -1.66 -20.85 -19.40
C ALA A 79 -2.55 -19.99 -18.48
N ILE A 80 -2.35 -18.67 -18.47
CA ILE A 80 -3.18 -17.72 -17.70
C ILE A 80 -4.58 -17.59 -18.28
N VAL A 81 -4.74 -17.65 -19.61
CA VAL A 81 -6.07 -17.62 -20.23
C VAL A 81 -6.88 -18.84 -19.80
N GLU A 82 -6.28 -20.03 -19.86
CA GLU A 82 -6.97 -21.29 -19.60
C GLU A 82 -7.04 -21.71 -18.12
N GLY A 83 -6.08 -21.28 -17.30
CA GLY A 83 -6.01 -21.59 -15.87
C GLY A 83 -6.23 -20.38 -14.97
N ASN A 84 -6.42 -20.64 -13.68
CA ASN A 84 -6.40 -19.63 -12.63
C ASN A 84 -5.23 -19.85 -11.67
N THR A 85 -4.69 -21.05 -11.53
CA THR A 85 -3.55 -21.33 -10.64
C THR A 85 -2.36 -21.85 -11.46
N ILE A 86 -1.35 -21.01 -11.64
CA ILE A 86 -0.15 -21.30 -12.42
C ILE A 86 1.06 -21.42 -11.50
N TYR A 87 1.78 -22.54 -11.59
CA TYR A 87 3.06 -22.73 -10.92
C TYR A 87 4.21 -22.66 -11.91
N ILE A 88 5.21 -21.83 -11.63
CA ILE A 88 6.42 -21.67 -12.43
C ILE A 88 7.57 -22.36 -11.70
N LYS A 89 8.13 -23.42 -12.30
CA LYS A 89 9.30 -24.11 -11.75
C LYS A 89 10.51 -23.18 -11.71
N ALA A 90 11.43 -23.42 -10.77
CA ALA A 90 12.69 -22.70 -10.73
C ALA A 90 13.43 -22.79 -12.08
N GLY A 91 13.93 -21.66 -12.57
CA GLY A 91 14.52 -21.52 -13.90
C GLY A 91 14.57 -20.06 -14.36
N ASN A 92 15.12 -19.81 -15.54
CA ASN A 92 15.26 -18.47 -16.11
C ASN A 92 14.32 -18.29 -17.32
N TYR A 93 13.35 -17.40 -17.18
CA TYR A 93 12.26 -17.19 -18.14
C TYR A 93 12.42 -15.83 -18.80
N THR A 94 12.96 -15.82 -20.01
CA THR A 94 13.22 -14.58 -20.74
C THR A 94 11.96 -14.11 -21.46
N LEU A 95 11.59 -12.85 -21.22
CA LEU A 95 10.43 -12.23 -21.85
C LEU A 95 10.85 -11.52 -23.14
N ILE A 96 10.10 -11.78 -24.22
CA ILE A 96 10.15 -11.00 -25.47
C ILE A 96 8.91 -10.10 -25.58
N SER A 97 7.83 -10.46 -24.90
CA SER A 97 6.57 -9.72 -24.81
C SER A 97 6.08 -9.62 -23.36
N ASP A 98 5.05 -8.81 -23.12
CA ASP A 98 4.45 -8.67 -21.78
C ASP A 98 3.58 -9.89 -21.44
N ILE A 99 3.50 -10.20 -20.15
CA ILE A 99 2.55 -11.18 -19.59
C ILE A 99 1.32 -10.42 -19.10
N GLN A 100 0.12 -10.91 -19.41
CA GLN A 100 -1.14 -10.28 -19.03
C GLN A 100 -2.05 -11.24 -18.27
N VAL A 101 -2.38 -10.87 -17.03
CA VAL A 101 -3.48 -11.41 -16.24
C VAL A 101 -4.66 -10.45 -16.42
N TYR A 102 -5.42 -10.64 -17.49
CA TYR A 102 -6.47 -9.72 -17.93
C TYR A 102 -7.86 -10.19 -17.53
N ASN A 103 -8.64 -9.32 -16.85
CA ASN A 103 -10.02 -9.58 -16.43
C ASN A 103 -10.19 -10.91 -15.66
N LYS A 104 -9.23 -11.19 -14.80
CA LYS A 104 -9.17 -12.41 -14.01
C LYS A 104 -9.50 -12.13 -12.54
N LYS A 105 -10.18 -13.08 -11.93
CA LYS A 105 -10.43 -13.09 -10.47
C LYS A 105 -9.79 -14.31 -9.84
N ASN A 106 -9.26 -14.16 -8.64
CA ASN A 106 -8.66 -15.25 -7.86
C ASN A 106 -7.52 -15.98 -8.60
N THR A 107 -6.85 -15.32 -9.56
CA THR A 107 -5.72 -15.93 -10.27
C THR A 107 -4.49 -15.92 -9.37
N LYS A 108 -3.72 -17.01 -9.39
CA LYS A 108 -2.49 -17.19 -8.60
C LYS A 108 -1.36 -17.56 -9.54
N ILE A 109 -0.29 -16.78 -9.51
CA ILE A 109 0.99 -17.11 -10.15
C ILE A 109 2.00 -17.36 -9.04
N LEU A 110 2.48 -18.59 -8.95
CA LEU A 110 3.28 -19.08 -7.83
C LEU A 110 4.61 -19.62 -8.34
N SER A 111 5.65 -19.51 -7.54
CA SER A 111 6.94 -20.13 -7.79
C SER A 111 7.72 -20.30 -6.50
N ASP A 112 8.70 -21.19 -6.54
CA ASP A 112 9.72 -21.34 -5.49
C ASP A 112 11.10 -20.95 -6.04
N GLY A 113 11.20 -19.74 -6.60
CA GLY A 113 12.48 -19.17 -7.05
C GLY A 113 12.71 -19.12 -8.57
N ALA A 114 11.66 -19.11 -9.39
CA ALA A 114 11.82 -18.78 -10.82
C ALA A 114 12.25 -17.31 -11.01
N ALA A 115 13.14 -17.08 -11.96
CA ALA A 115 13.57 -15.76 -12.37
C ALA A 115 12.94 -15.39 -13.72
N ILE A 116 12.13 -14.33 -13.72
CA ILE A 116 11.62 -13.69 -14.93
C ILE A 116 12.65 -12.64 -15.37
N ILE A 117 13.28 -12.87 -16.53
CA ILE A 117 14.19 -11.90 -17.15
C ILE A 117 13.34 -10.98 -18.02
N GLY A 118 12.97 -9.83 -17.45
CA GLY A 118 12.00 -8.92 -18.02
C GLY A 118 12.48 -8.23 -19.29
N ASN A 119 13.75 -7.86 -19.40
CA ASN A 119 14.28 -7.09 -20.55
C ASN A 119 13.43 -5.84 -20.89
N GLY A 120 12.97 -5.13 -19.85
CA GLY A 120 12.08 -3.97 -19.97
C GLY A 120 10.60 -4.32 -20.19
N LYS A 121 10.23 -5.61 -20.21
CA LYS A 121 8.84 -6.09 -20.30
C LYS A 121 8.19 -6.21 -18.93
N LYS A 122 6.86 -6.35 -18.96
CA LYS A 122 6.00 -6.30 -17.78
C LYS A 122 5.25 -7.61 -17.56
N LEU A 123 5.03 -7.94 -16.29
CA LEU A 123 3.91 -8.77 -15.84
C LEU A 123 2.79 -7.83 -15.40
N ILE A 124 1.64 -7.90 -16.06
CA ILE A 124 0.55 -6.94 -15.89
C ILE A 124 -0.68 -7.67 -15.36
N ILE A 125 -1.14 -7.30 -14.17
CA ILE A 125 -2.44 -7.69 -13.63
C ILE A 125 -3.39 -6.54 -13.90
N LYS A 126 -4.37 -6.74 -14.79
CA LYS A 126 -5.27 -5.64 -15.20
C LYS A 126 -6.71 -6.06 -15.40
N GLY A 127 -7.62 -5.15 -15.07
CA GLY A 127 -9.04 -5.25 -15.42
C GLY A 127 -9.48 -4.09 -16.31
N ASP A 128 -10.58 -4.29 -17.04
CA ASP A 128 -11.40 -3.18 -17.57
C ASP A 128 -11.93 -2.32 -16.42
N SER A 129 -12.12 -2.92 -15.25
CA SER A 129 -12.41 -2.24 -13.99
C SER A 129 -11.90 -3.06 -12.81
N TYR A 130 -11.84 -2.43 -11.63
CA TYR A 130 -11.61 -3.13 -10.37
C TYR A 130 -12.58 -4.31 -10.15
N ALA A 131 -13.78 -4.27 -10.76
CA ALA A 131 -14.79 -5.31 -10.63
C ALA A 131 -14.48 -6.55 -11.48
N THR A 132 -13.65 -6.45 -12.51
CA THR A 132 -13.27 -7.57 -13.38
C THR A 132 -11.89 -8.15 -13.04
N SER A 133 -11.06 -7.42 -12.29
CA SER A 133 -9.76 -7.87 -11.79
C SER A 133 -9.68 -7.86 -10.26
N GLN A 134 -9.90 -9.01 -9.62
CA GLN A 134 -10.05 -9.09 -8.16
C GLN A 134 -9.27 -10.24 -7.54
N ASP A 135 -8.70 -10.02 -6.37
CA ASP A 135 -8.13 -11.06 -5.50
C ASP A 135 -7.04 -11.90 -6.20
N ASN A 136 -6.32 -11.28 -7.13
CA ASN A 136 -5.22 -11.92 -7.85
C ASN A 136 -3.97 -11.95 -6.97
N SER A 137 -3.09 -12.93 -7.18
CA SER A 137 -1.85 -13.05 -6.41
C SER A 137 -0.67 -13.47 -7.26
N VAL A 138 0.50 -12.89 -6.96
CA VAL A 138 1.78 -13.26 -7.55
C VAL A 138 2.78 -13.45 -6.42
N SER A 139 3.46 -14.60 -6.38
CA SER A 139 4.34 -14.94 -5.28
C SER A 139 5.56 -15.76 -5.67
N GLY A 140 6.67 -15.51 -4.96
CA GLY A 140 7.88 -16.36 -5.00
C GLY A 140 8.71 -16.28 -6.27
N LEU A 141 8.52 -15.22 -7.07
CA LEU A 141 9.31 -14.95 -8.27
C LEU A 141 10.39 -13.92 -7.99
N LYS A 142 11.45 -14.00 -8.79
CA LYS A 142 12.42 -12.93 -8.99
C LYS A 142 12.17 -12.25 -10.34
N ILE A 143 11.91 -10.95 -10.37
CA ILE A 143 11.81 -10.16 -11.61
C ILE A 143 13.11 -9.36 -11.77
N ILE A 144 13.82 -9.60 -12.87
CA ILE A 144 15.09 -8.92 -13.20
C ILE A 144 14.87 -8.01 -14.40
N ASN A 145 15.21 -6.73 -14.29
CA ASN A 145 15.07 -5.75 -15.37
C ASN A 145 13.66 -5.79 -16.00
N GLY A 146 12.63 -5.81 -15.16
CA GLY A 146 11.23 -5.88 -15.56
C GLY A 146 10.33 -5.22 -14.52
N THR A 147 9.04 -5.15 -14.82
CA THR A 147 8.06 -4.49 -13.96
C THR A 147 6.88 -5.41 -13.67
N LEU A 148 6.45 -5.46 -12.41
CA LEU A 148 5.09 -5.90 -12.08
C LEU A 148 4.19 -4.66 -12.10
N ARG A 149 3.12 -4.69 -12.89
CA ARG A 149 2.11 -3.63 -12.97
C ARG A 149 0.76 -4.14 -12.49
N ILE A 150 0.14 -3.41 -11.56
CA ILE A 150 -1.23 -3.64 -11.10
C ILE A 150 -2.08 -2.48 -11.61
N GLU A 151 -3.12 -2.78 -12.37
CA GLU A 151 -3.96 -1.77 -13.02
C GLU A 151 -5.44 -2.08 -12.88
N ASN A 152 -6.22 -1.11 -12.40
CA ASN A 152 -7.68 -1.23 -12.20
C ASN A 152 -8.04 -2.55 -11.49
N SER A 153 -7.42 -2.82 -10.33
CA SER A 153 -7.58 -4.12 -9.65
C SER A 153 -7.78 -3.98 -8.14
N PHE A 154 -8.71 -4.76 -7.60
CA PHE A 154 -9.00 -4.79 -6.18
C PHE A 154 -8.38 -6.02 -5.50
N GLY A 155 -7.79 -5.83 -4.32
CA GLY A 155 -7.36 -6.93 -3.46
C GLY A 155 -6.17 -7.74 -4.00
N THR A 156 -5.37 -7.18 -4.92
CA THR A 156 -4.21 -7.89 -5.46
C THR A 156 -3.14 -8.10 -4.39
N LYS A 157 -2.56 -9.31 -4.33
CA LYS A 157 -1.50 -9.69 -3.39
C LYS A 157 -0.18 -9.94 -4.12
N VAL A 158 0.88 -9.27 -3.69
CA VAL A 158 2.26 -9.46 -4.12
C VAL A 158 3.06 -9.92 -2.91
N SER A 159 3.57 -11.16 -2.93
CA SER A 159 4.24 -11.72 -1.75
C SER A 159 5.54 -12.45 -2.05
N SER A 160 6.53 -12.36 -1.17
CA SER A 160 7.77 -13.14 -1.29
C SER A 160 8.48 -12.96 -2.65
N MET A 161 8.43 -11.75 -3.20
CA MET A 161 9.02 -11.41 -4.50
C MET A 161 10.37 -10.74 -4.34
N ALA A 162 11.24 -10.88 -5.34
CA ALA A 162 12.46 -10.08 -5.45
C ALA A 162 12.48 -9.30 -6.77
N PHE A 163 12.66 -7.98 -6.70
CA PHE A 163 12.78 -7.11 -7.86
C PHE A 163 14.22 -6.59 -7.95
N VAL A 164 14.87 -6.79 -9.08
CA VAL A 164 16.30 -6.51 -9.23
C VAL A 164 16.59 -5.76 -10.53
N ASN A 165 17.36 -4.67 -10.43
CA ASN A 165 17.84 -3.89 -11.58
C ASN A 165 16.71 -3.35 -12.47
N SER A 166 15.62 -2.87 -11.88
CA SER A 166 14.46 -2.37 -12.61
C SER A 166 14.44 -0.84 -12.68
N SER A 167 14.04 -0.26 -13.82
CA SER A 167 13.72 1.17 -13.86
C SER A 167 12.54 1.48 -12.94
N THR A 168 11.48 0.68 -13.04
CA THR A 168 10.38 0.66 -12.08
C THR A 168 10.08 -0.80 -11.75
N ALA A 169 10.22 -1.19 -10.49
CA ALA A 169 10.05 -2.59 -10.08
C ALA A 169 8.58 -2.99 -9.95
N LEU A 170 7.81 -2.24 -9.15
CA LEU A 170 6.37 -2.41 -8.98
C LEU A 170 5.67 -1.08 -9.21
N GLU A 171 4.65 -1.07 -10.07
CA GLU A 171 3.80 0.10 -10.25
C GLU A 171 2.32 -0.24 -10.11
N LEU A 172 1.59 0.64 -9.45
CA LEU A 172 0.14 0.64 -9.40
C LEU A 172 -0.34 1.82 -10.25
N ALA A 173 -1.35 1.57 -11.08
CA ALA A 173 -1.87 2.56 -11.99
C ALA A 173 -3.38 2.48 -12.13
N ASN A 174 -4.00 3.65 -12.16
CA ASN A 174 -5.43 3.81 -12.38
C ASN A 174 -5.62 4.44 -13.76
N THR A 175 -6.32 3.72 -14.65
CA THR A 175 -6.53 4.15 -16.05
C THR A 175 -8.02 4.31 -16.37
N GLU A 176 -8.86 3.46 -15.81
CA GLU A 176 -10.32 3.51 -15.98
C GLU A 176 -11.04 3.56 -14.64
N THR A 177 -10.52 2.84 -13.64
CA THR A 177 -11.05 2.81 -12.27
C THR A 177 -9.88 2.83 -11.28
N TRP A 178 -10.14 2.52 -10.01
CA TRP A 178 -9.12 2.51 -8.97
C TRP A 178 -8.47 1.15 -8.76
N SER A 179 -7.36 1.15 -8.01
CA SER A 179 -6.65 -0.06 -7.59
C SER A 179 -6.44 -0.04 -6.07
N GLU A 180 -7.38 -0.64 -5.34
CA GLU A 180 -7.46 -0.57 -3.87
C GLU A 180 -7.24 -1.93 -3.20
N GLY A 181 -6.96 -1.92 -1.90
CA GLY A 181 -6.84 -3.16 -1.12
C GLY A 181 -5.60 -3.99 -1.48
N THR A 182 -4.67 -3.44 -2.26
CA THR A 182 -3.44 -4.13 -2.66
C THR A 182 -2.56 -4.42 -1.45
N LYS A 183 -2.04 -5.65 -1.36
CA LYS A 183 -1.12 -6.09 -0.30
C LYS A 183 0.23 -6.45 -0.91
N ILE A 184 1.29 -5.81 -0.45
CA ILE A 184 2.67 -6.05 -0.86
C ILE A 184 3.43 -6.49 0.38
N GLU A 185 3.84 -7.76 0.44
CA GLU A 185 4.44 -8.31 1.65
C GLU A 185 5.68 -9.17 1.40
N ASP A 186 6.63 -9.14 2.33
CA ASP A 186 7.84 -9.98 2.29
C ASP A 186 8.63 -9.82 0.96
N CYS A 187 8.60 -8.62 0.37
CA CYS A 187 9.25 -8.34 -0.91
C CYS A 187 10.61 -7.67 -0.72
N ARG A 188 11.53 -7.94 -1.65
CA ARG A 188 12.85 -7.32 -1.71
C ARG A 188 13.02 -6.51 -2.99
N PHE A 189 13.49 -5.27 -2.87
CA PHE A 189 13.78 -4.38 -3.97
C PHE A 189 15.27 -4.05 -3.97
N GLU A 190 15.97 -4.40 -5.04
CA GLU A 190 17.43 -4.24 -5.16
C GLU A 190 17.76 -3.44 -6.42
N ASN A 191 18.51 -2.35 -6.25
CA ASN A 191 19.05 -1.57 -7.36
C ASN A 191 17.98 -1.18 -8.40
N SER A 192 16.82 -0.74 -7.90
CA SER A 192 15.74 -0.24 -8.75
C SER A 192 15.68 1.26 -8.63
N ARG A 193 15.54 1.96 -9.78
CA ARG A 193 15.43 3.43 -9.79
C ARG A 193 14.17 3.89 -9.07
N GLU A 194 13.06 3.22 -9.31
CA GLU A 194 11.85 3.35 -8.51
C GLU A 194 11.40 1.97 -8.05
N SER A 195 11.33 1.73 -6.74
CA SER A 195 10.99 0.38 -6.25
C SER A 195 9.48 0.14 -6.26
N ILE A 196 8.69 1.01 -5.64
CA ILE A 196 7.22 1.00 -5.71
C ILE A 196 6.73 2.38 -6.15
N VAL A 197 5.85 2.43 -7.15
CA VAL A 197 5.25 3.69 -7.60
C VAL A 197 3.72 3.60 -7.62
N PHE A 198 3.08 4.55 -6.97
CA PHE A 198 1.67 4.86 -7.12
C PHE A 198 1.54 5.98 -8.16
N ARG A 199 1.12 5.61 -9.36
CA ARG A 199 1.11 6.53 -10.51
C ARG A 199 -0.03 7.54 -10.41
N ALA A 200 0.16 8.71 -10.99
CA ALA A 200 -0.93 9.65 -11.21
C ALA A 200 -2.06 8.97 -12.01
N PRO A 201 -3.34 9.16 -11.63
CA PRO A 201 -4.45 8.61 -12.39
C PRO A 201 -4.49 9.20 -13.80
N THR A 202 -4.92 8.39 -14.75
CA THR A 202 -5.19 8.81 -16.13
C THR A 202 -6.62 8.47 -16.52
N GLY A 203 -7.08 8.99 -17.66
CA GLY A 203 -8.44 8.73 -18.15
C GLY A 203 -9.51 9.29 -17.19
N ASN A 204 -10.52 8.47 -16.90
CA ASN A 204 -11.63 8.83 -16.00
C ASN A 204 -11.46 8.25 -14.58
N SER A 205 -10.27 7.72 -14.26
CA SER A 205 -10.03 7.07 -12.98
C SER A 205 -9.85 8.05 -11.82
N THR A 206 -9.98 7.55 -10.59
CA THR A 206 -9.65 8.30 -9.37
C THR A 206 -8.20 8.05 -8.97
N GLY A 207 -7.64 8.93 -8.13
CA GLY A 207 -6.30 8.77 -7.57
C GLY A 207 -6.16 7.65 -6.54
N SER A 208 -7.26 6.97 -6.19
CA SER A 208 -7.31 6.10 -5.01
C SER A 208 -6.50 4.82 -5.17
N TYR A 209 -5.60 4.63 -4.20
CA TYR A 209 -4.93 3.38 -3.86
C TYR A 209 -5.22 3.01 -2.40
N ALA A 210 -6.43 3.34 -1.95
CA ALA A 210 -6.85 3.24 -0.56
C ALA A 210 -6.84 1.81 0.01
N SER A 211 -6.77 1.71 1.34
CA SER A 211 -6.80 0.44 2.08
C SER A 211 -5.69 -0.55 1.68
N SER A 212 -4.58 -0.04 1.15
CA SER A 212 -3.44 -0.84 0.74
C SER A 212 -2.43 -1.00 1.87
N GLN A 213 -1.64 -2.08 1.79
CA GLN A 213 -0.64 -2.40 2.79
C GLN A 213 0.68 -2.79 2.14
N ILE A 214 1.76 -2.17 2.59
CA ILE A 214 3.13 -2.56 2.29
C ILE A 214 3.75 -3.02 3.61
N SER A 215 4.15 -4.29 3.71
CA SER A 215 4.66 -4.83 4.96
C SER A 215 5.88 -5.76 4.81
N ARG A 216 6.77 -5.76 5.81
CA ARG A 216 7.95 -6.66 5.85
C ARG A 216 8.81 -6.59 4.57
N CYS A 217 8.83 -5.43 3.92
CA CYS A 217 9.57 -5.22 2.69
C CYS A 217 10.96 -4.63 2.98
N PHE A 218 11.91 -5.00 2.13
CA PHE A 218 13.29 -4.51 2.18
C PHE A 218 13.66 -3.78 0.91
N PHE A 219 14.18 -2.57 1.06
CA PHE A 219 14.61 -1.72 -0.04
C PHE A 219 16.12 -1.48 0.06
N ASN A 220 16.87 -1.85 -0.96
CA ASN A 220 18.26 -1.46 -1.13
C ASN A 220 18.34 -0.38 -2.23
N ILE A 221 18.42 0.88 -1.82
CA ILE A 221 18.26 2.06 -2.66
C ILE A 221 19.65 2.56 -3.09
N HIS A 222 19.83 2.72 -4.40
CA HIS A 222 21.07 3.19 -5.01
C HIS A 222 20.96 4.65 -5.49
N ASP A 223 22.03 5.18 -6.09
CA ASP A 223 22.08 6.55 -6.62
C ASP A 223 20.86 6.91 -7.46
N ASP A 224 20.41 8.17 -7.34
CA ASP A 224 19.32 8.74 -8.14
C ASP A 224 18.02 7.92 -8.10
N SER A 225 17.77 7.23 -6.98
CA SER A 225 16.68 6.26 -6.83
C SER A 225 15.74 6.59 -5.67
N VAL A 226 14.51 6.07 -5.77
CA VAL A 226 13.44 6.23 -4.79
C VAL A 226 12.90 4.87 -4.38
N GLY A 227 12.74 4.65 -3.07
CA GLY A 227 12.10 3.47 -2.53
C GLY A 227 10.62 3.42 -2.89
N ILE A 228 9.84 4.38 -2.37
CA ILE A 228 8.40 4.49 -2.64
C ILE A 228 8.08 5.89 -3.16
N THR A 229 7.38 5.95 -4.30
CA THR A 229 6.90 7.20 -4.89
C THR A 229 5.37 7.24 -4.88
N VAL A 230 4.81 8.33 -4.33
CA VAL A 230 3.39 8.69 -4.48
C VAL A 230 3.32 9.92 -5.37
N GLU A 231 2.96 9.74 -6.63
CA GLU A 231 2.94 10.82 -7.63
C GLU A 231 1.83 11.85 -7.36
N TYR A 232 1.91 13.01 -8.02
CA TYR A 232 0.83 14.01 -7.98
C TYR A 232 -0.52 13.37 -8.36
N LEU A 233 -1.58 13.73 -7.64
CA LEU A 233 -2.94 13.15 -7.74
C LEU A 233 -3.08 11.67 -7.37
N ALA A 234 -2.00 10.97 -7.02
CA ALA A 234 -2.10 9.63 -6.42
C ALA A 234 -2.45 9.73 -4.92
N GLU A 235 -3.34 8.86 -4.46
CA GLU A 235 -3.85 8.83 -3.08
C GLU A 235 -3.62 7.45 -2.47
N PHE A 236 -2.46 7.24 -1.86
CA PHE A 236 -2.20 6.07 -1.02
C PHE A 236 -2.79 6.35 0.37
N SER A 237 -4.12 6.41 0.45
CA SER A 237 -4.87 6.78 1.66
C SER A 237 -5.32 5.58 2.48
N ASP A 238 -5.67 5.77 3.75
CA ASP A 238 -6.22 4.70 4.61
C ASP A 238 -5.34 3.44 4.63
N SER A 239 -4.04 3.64 4.42
CA SER A 239 -3.10 2.59 4.08
C SER A 239 -2.06 2.42 5.17
N GLN A 240 -1.22 1.39 5.02
CA GLN A 240 -0.23 1.04 6.04
C GLN A 240 1.12 0.72 5.42
N LEU A 241 2.18 1.32 5.97
CA LEU A 241 3.58 0.95 5.73
C LEU A 241 4.15 0.37 7.02
N GLN A 242 4.39 -0.94 7.07
CA GLN A 242 4.67 -1.66 8.31
C GLN A 242 5.91 -2.54 8.27
N ASN A 243 6.78 -2.43 9.27
CA ASN A 243 7.98 -3.27 9.39
C ASN A 243 8.84 -3.24 8.10
N VAL A 244 8.96 -2.06 7.51
CA VAL A 244 9.72 -1.84 6.27
C VAL A 244 11.11 -1.33 6.61
N ARG A 245 12.13 -1.85 5.92
CA ARG A 245 13.51 -1.38 6.06
C ARG A 245 14.01 -0.81 4.75
N MET A 246 14.52 0.41 4.79
CA MET A 246 15.13 1.11 3.66
C MET A 246 16.61 1.34 3.94
N TRP A 247 17.45 0.68 3.15
CA TRP A 247 18.90 0.79 3.18
C TRP A 247 19.35 1.79 2.12
N MET A 248 20.06 2.84 2.55
CA MET A 248 20.46 3.99 1.76
C MET A 248 21.90 4.43 2.09
N GLY A 249 22.48 5.30 1.26
CA GLY A 249 23.72 6.04 1.54
C GLY A 249 25.01 5.22 1.52
N GLU A 250 25.01 4.01 0.96
CA GLU A 250 26.21 3.17 0.92
C GLU A 250 27.29 3.77 -0.02
N ASN A 251 28.58 3.70 0.36
CA ASN A 251 29.73 3.94 -0.53
C ASN A 251 29.75 5.29 -1.30
N GLY A 252 29.31 6.38 -0.68
CA GLY A 252 29.33 7.71 -1.32
C GLY A 252 28.19 7.95 -2.31
N MET A 253 27.16 7.10 -2.27
CA MET A 253 25.93 7.30 -3.03
C MET A 253 25.15 8.55 -2.55
N ARG A 254 24.40 9.18 -3.47
CA ARG A 254 23.71 10.47 -3.33
C ARG A 254 22.33 10.47 -4.01
N ASN A 255 21.56 11.52 -3.74
CA ASN A 255 20.25 11.76 -4.35
C ASN A 255 19.31 10.54 -4.23
N GLN A 256 19.18 10.04 -3.00
CA GLN A 256 18.32 8.91 -2.72
C GLN A 256 17.21 9.34 -1.79
N THR A 257 15.99 8.88 -2.07
CA THR A 257 14.82 9.14 -1.24
C THR A 257 14.16 7.83 -0.83
N GLY A 258 13.92 7.64 0.47
CA GLY A 258 13.18 6.48 0.96
C GLY A 258 11.73 6.52 0.48
N LEU A 259 11.03 7.59 0.86
CA LEU A 259 9.64 7.87 0.51
C LEU A 259 9.49 9.28 -0.08
N LEU A 260 9.09 9.37 -1.35
CA LEU A 260 8.79 10.62 -2.05
C LEU A 260 7.28 10.80 -2.17
N VAL A 261 6.75 11.88 -1.59
CA VAL A 261 5.30 12.15 -1.54
C VAL A 261 4.99 13.44 -2.30
N ASN A 262 4.52 13.31 -3.53
CA ASN A 262 3.97 14.40 -4.34
C ASN A 262 2.43 14.39 -4.36
N GLY A 263 1.80 13.26 -4.07
CA GLY A 263 0.35 13.10 -3.94
C GLY A 263 -0.13 13.18 -2.49
N SER A 264 -0.99 12.25 -2.11
CA SER A 264 -1.62 12.17 -0.79
C SER A 264 -1.34 10.83 -0.13
N MET A 265 -1.00 10.87 1.15
CA MET A 265 -0.95 9.71 2.05
C MET A 265 -1.93 9.92 3.22
N HIS A 266 -3.14 10.41 2.89
CA HIS A 266 -4.17 10.74 3.87
C HIS A 266 -4.52 9.53 4.73
N GLN A 267 -4.50 9.67 6.05
CA GLN A 267 -4.81 8.56 6.96
C GLN A 267 -3.90 7.33 6.80
N THR A 268 -2.69 7.50 6.26
CA THR A 268 -1.73 6.40 6.08
C THR A 268 -0.70 6.34 7.19
N LEU A 269 -0.67 5.20 7.88
CA LEU A 269 0.19 4.96 9.03
C LEU A 269 1.52 4.32 8.64
N LEU A 270 2.62 4.94 9.06
CA LEU A 270 3.96 4.34 9.05
C LEU A 270 4.24 3.77 10.44
N SER A 271 4.59 2.50 10.56
CA SER A 271 4.90 1.86 11.85
C SER A 271 5.99 0.81 11.71
N GLY A 272 6.95 0.79 12.64
CA GLY A 272 8.11 -0.12 12.56
C GLY A 272 8.98 0.10 11.31
N VAL A 273 8.97 1.32 10.75
CA VAL A 273 9.73 1.65 9.54
C VAL A 273 11.14 2.10 9.92
N VAL A 274 12.15 1.44 9.36
CA VAL A 274 13.56 1.77 9.59
C VAL A 274 14.15 2.37 8.32
N PHE A 275 14.55 3.63 8.41
CA PHE A 275 15.39 4.28 7.40
C PHE A 275 16.84 4.25 7.89
N GLU A 276 17.74 3.70 7.10
CA GLU A 276 19.12 3.51 7.47
C GLU A 276 20.05 4.07 6.40
N SER A 277 20.91 5.01 6.81
CA SER A 277 21.92 5.61 5.95
C SER A 277 23.33 5.22 6.40
N PHE A 278 24.20 4.90 5.46
CA PHE A 278 25.61 4.60 5.70
C PHE A 278 26.55 5.67 5.14
N ALA A 279 26.02 6.85 4.80
CA ALA A 279 26.81 7.92 4.22
C ALA A 279 27.65 8.63 5.29
N ASP A 280 28.96 8.79 5.05
CA ASP A 280 29.80 9.64 5.90
C ASP A 280 29.48 11.13 5.70
N TYR A 281 29.23 11.52 4.44
CA TYR A 281 28.88 12.88 4.02
C TYR A 281 27.63 12.85 3.15
N PRO A 282 26.42 12.92 3.74
CA PRO A 282 25.18 12.73 2.99
C PRO A 282 24.87 13.92 2.06
N ASP A 283 24.63 13.63 0.77
CA ASP A 283 24.24 14.61 -0.25
C ASP A 283 22.90 14.21 -0.88
N GLN A 284 21.90 15.09 -0.75
CA GLN A 284 20.51 14.87 -1.18
C GLN A 284 19.95 13.52 -0.71
N LEU A 285 20.22 13.17 0.55
CA LEU A 285 19.77 11.91 1.14
C LEU A 285 18.60 12.15 2.10
N TYR A 286 17.42 11.69 1.70
CA TYR A 286 16.16 11.96 2.41
C TYR A 286 15.43 10.68 2.77
N ALA A 287 15.12 10.46 4.04
CA ALA A 287 14.27 9.33 4.40
C ALA A 287 12.82 9.55 3.90
N ILE A 288 12.26 10.74 4.14
CA ILE A 288 11.00 11.19 3.56
C ILE A 288 11.20 12.55 2.88
N SER A 289 10.68 12.74 1.67
CA SER A 289 10.68 14.02 0.96
C SER A 289 9.25 14.40 0.57
N LEU A 290 8.82 15.59 0.96
CA LEU A 290 7.47 16.11 0.71
C LEU A 290 7.53 17.15 -0.41
N GLY A 291 6.87 16.84 -1.53
CA GLY A 291 6.80 17.71 -2.69
C GLY A 291 5.83 18.88 -2.52
N GLU A 292 5.93 19.86 -3.42
CA GLU A 292 5.09 21.06 -3.42
C GLU A 292 3.60 20.70 -3.50
N THR A 293 3.29 19.73 -4.36
CA THR A 293 1.92 19.25 -4.61
C THR A 293 1.43 18.27 -3.55
N SER A 294 2.25 17.91 -2.57
CA SER A 294 1.84 17.01 -1.49
C SER A 294 0.64 17.60 -0.75
N ILE A 295 -0.45 16.83 -0.66
CA ILE A 295 -1.69 17.26 -0.02
C ILE A 295 -1.64 16.92 1.47
N THR A 296 -1.44 15.63 1.77
CA THR A 296 -1.30 15.15 3.16
C THR A 296 -0.12 14.19 3.27
N PRO A 297 0.85 14.49 4.15
CA PRO A 297 1.93 13.56 4.49
C PRO A 297 1.42 12.32 5.24
N PRO A 298 2.22 11.25 5.32
CA PRO A 298 1.90 10.10 6.17
C PRO A 298 1.97 10.45 7.66
N ILE A 299 1.37 9.60 8.47
CA ILE A 299 1.43 9.66 9.93
C ILE A 299 2.61 8.84 10.40
N LEU A 300 3.40 9.44 11.27
CA LEU A 300 4.53 8.77 11.90
C LEU A 300 4.05 8.04 13.16
N GLY A 301 3.84 6.73 13.04
CA GLY A 301 3.47 5.86 14.16
C GLY A 301 4.67 5.45 15.04
N GLY A 302 4.43 4.44 15.88
CA GLY A 302 5.46 3.86 16.73
C GLY A 302 6.60 3.19 15.96
N ASP A 303 7.76 3.08 16.61
CA ASP A 303 8.92 2.32 16.14
C ASP A 303 9.51 2.76 14.79
N ILE A 304 9.33 4.03 14.41
CA ILE A 304 10.06 4.62 13.29
C ILE A 304 11.48 4.96 13.71
N SER A 305 12.47 4.50 12.96
CA SER A 305 13.88 4.72 13.23
C SER A 305 14.58 5.38 12.05
N PHE A 306 15.44 6.36 12.36
CA PHE A 306 16.33 7.01 11.41
C PHE A 306 17.77 6.81 11.87
N LEU A 307 18.48 5.90 11.23
CA LEU A 307 19.83 5.49 11.58
C LEU A 307 20.85 6.12 10.62
N GLY A 308 22.02 6.48 11.13
CA GLY A 308 23.12 7.09 10.36
C GLY A 308 22.93 8.57 10.02
N ASN A 309 23.72 9.05 9.05
CA ASN A 309 23.77 10.47 8.68
C ASN A 309 22.84 10.79 7.50
N TRP A 310 22.15 11.92 7.55
CA TRP A 310 21.16 12.32 6.55
C TRP A 310 21.36 13.77 6.13
N THR A 311 21.02 14.11 4.88
CA THR A 311 20.83 15.52 4.51
C THR A 311 19.62 16.07 5.24
N ALA A 312 18.52 15.31 5.24
CA ALA A 312 17.41 15.50 6.16
C ALA A 312 16.67 14.17 6.38
N LYS A 313 16.24 13.89 7.61
CA LYS A 313 15.35 12.75 7.88
C LYS A 313 13.99 12.96 7.21
N ILE A 314 13.45 14.17 7.31
CA ILE A 314 12.27 14.59 6.56
C ILE A 314 12.58 15.92 5.89
N HIS A 315 12.61 15.93 4.55
CA HIS A 315 12.77 17.11 3.74
C HIS A 315 11.40 17.71 3.43
N ASN A 316 11.11 18.87 4.03
CA ASN A 316 9.80 19.52 3.98
C ASN A 316 9.93 21.05 3.74
N PRO A 317 10.38 21.48 2.55
CA PRO A 317 10.61 22.90 2.25
C PRO A 317 9.30 23.70 2.10
N PHE A 318 8.16 23.02 1.96
CA PHE A 318 6.84 23.63 1.77
C PHE A 318 5.98 23.66 3.03
N SER A 319 6.60 23.44 4.20
CA SER A 319 5.95 23.51 5.52
C SER A 319 4.67 22.67 5.64
N LYS A 320 4.66 21.50 4.99
CA LYS A 320 3.56 20.54 5.08
C LYS A 320 3.42 20.03 6.50
N TRP A 321 2.19 19.74 6.90
CA TRP A 321 1.92 19.26 8.24
C TRP A 321 2.34 17.79 8.40
N ILE A 322 3.21 17.48 9.35
CA ILE A 322 3.62 16.11 9.67
C ILE A 322 2.98 15.75 11.01
N SER A 323 2.16 14.70 11.01
CA SER A 323 1.55 14.16 12.21
C SER A 323 2.32 12.93 12.70
N GLY A 324 2.19 12.64 13.99
CA GLY A 324 2.66 11.41 14.58
C GLY A 324 1.84 11.04 15.80
N LEU A 325 1.85 9.76 16.16
CA LEU A 325 1.16 9.29 17.35
C LEU A 325 1.79 9.95 18.59
N ASN A 326 0.95 10.55 19.45
CA ASN A 326 1.39 11.35 20.59
C ASN A 326 2.24 12.59 20.23
N ALA A 327 2.11 13.12 19.01
CA ALA A 327 2.87 14.29 18.58
C ALA A 327 2.30 15.59 19.12
N VAL A 328 3.17 16.58 19.30
CA VAL A 328 2.75 17.96 19.58
C VAL A 328 2.35 18.63 18.27
N PHE A 329 1.23 19.35 18.27
CA PHE A 329 0.82 20.22 17.18
C PHE A 329 0.90 21.71 17.55
N LYS A 330 1.23 22.56 16.56
CA LYS A 330 0.90 23.98 16.52
C LYS A 330 0.30 24.42 15.18
N HIS A 331 -0.80 25.15 15.18
CA HIS A 331 -1.32 25.84 14.02
C HIS A 331 -1.45 27.32 14.37
N GLU A 332 -0.82 28.21 13.62
CA GLU A 332 -0.67 29.62 14.02
C GLU A 332 -1.39 30.55 13.05
N ASN A 333 -2.07 31.56 13.62
CA ASN A 333 -2.71 32.65 12.88
C ASN A 333 -3.77 32.21 11.86
N LEU A 334 -4.63 31.25 12.23
CA LEU A 334 -5.80 30.88 11.44
C LEU A 334 -6.78 32.05 11.42
N ASP A 335 -7.03 32.61 10.24
CA ASP A 335 -8.00 33.69 10.06
C ASP A 335 -9.43 33.16 10.23
N ILE A 336 -10.18 33.78 11.14
CA ILE A 336 -11.57 33.43 11.43
C ILE A 336 -12.48 34.52 10.89
N GLN A 337 -13.38 34.15 9.98
CA GLN A 337 -14.34 35.08 9.41
C GLN A 337 -15.33 35.57 10.49
N ILE A 338 -15.42 36.88 10.66
CA ILE A 338 -16.35 37.52 11.60
C ILE A 338 -17.71 37.70 10.90
N GLY A 339 -18.77 37.15 11.48
CA GLY A 339 -20.15 37.45 11.06
C GLY A 339 -20.63 38.78 11.66
N LEU A 340 -21.63 39.41 11.02
CA LEU A 340 -22.09 40.77 11.36
C LEU A 340 -23.47 40.75 12.03
N ASN A 341 -23.85 41.85 12.67
CA ASN A 341 -25.17 42.04 13.32
C ASN A 341 -25.51 40.96 14.37
N GLY A 342 -24.51 40.44 15.08
CA GLY A 342 -24.67 39.39 16.08
C GLY A 342 -24.82 37.97 15.51
N GLU A 343 -24.79 37.81 14.19
CA GLU A 343 -24.74 36.52 13.53
C GLU A 343 -23.30 36.01 13.44
N TYR A 344 -23.10 34.71 13.67
CA TYR A 344 -21.79 34.08 13.55
C TYR A 344 -21.38 33.93 12.08
N GLY A 345 -20.09 34.13 11.80
CA GLY A 345 -19.50 33.88 10.49
C GLY A 345 -19.41 32.39 10.18
N VAL A 346 -18.75 32.07 9.07
CA VAL A 346 -18.49 30.67 8.68
C VAL A 346 -17.68 29.98 9.78
N THR A 347 -18.17 28.84 10.25
CA THR A 347 -17.42 28.01 11.21
C THR A 347 -16.18 27.44 10.54
N GLN A 348 -15.03 27.78 11.09
CA GLN A 348 -13.77 27.16 10.74
C GLN A 348 -13.58 25.88 11.54
N GLU A 349 -13.34 24.80 10.83
CA GLU A 349 -13.09 23.49 11.38
C GLU A 349 -11.59 23.23 11.38
N PHE A 350 -11.04 22.86 12.54
CA PHE A 350 -9.66 22.41 12.68
C PHE A 350 -9.65 20.94 13.09
N GLN A 351 -9.02 20.12 12.27
CA GLN A 351 -8.87 18.70 12.49
C GLN A 351 -7.41 18.29 12.34
N LEU A 352 -7.02 17.34 13.16
CA LEU A 352 -5.83 16.53 12.93
C LEU A 352 -6.38 15.19 12.47
N ARG A 353 -5.91 14.70 11.33
CA ARG A 353 -6.35 13.41 10.81
C ARG A 353 -5.15 12.54 10.48
N PRO A 354 -5.22 11.25 10.82
CA PRO A 354 -6.27 10.54 11.55
C PRO A 354 -6.08 10.54 13.07
N ASP A 355 -5.00 11.13 13.59
CA ASP A 355 -4.80 11.22 15.04
C ASP A 355 -5.87 12.11 15.66
N THR A 356 -6.23 11.85 16.90
CA THR A 356 -7.27 12.64 17.57
C THR A 356 -6.65 13.62 18.54
N ILE A 357 -7.34 14.72 18.84
CA ILE A 357 -6.77 15.76 19.71
C ILE A 357 -6.88 15.28 21.16
N LEU A 358 -5.75 14.99 21.81
CA LEU A 358 -5.69 14.62 23.22
C LEU A 358 -5.86 15.84 24.12
N SER A 359 -5.09 16.89 23.82
CA SER A 359 -5.13 18.15 24.57
C SER A 359 -4.77 19.30 23.64
N PHE A 360 -5.26 20.50 23.96
CA PHE A 360 -4.92 21.69 23.21
C PHE A 360 -5.09 22.98 24.03
N LYS A 361 -4.45 24.05 23.56
CA LYS A 361 -4.38 25.36 24.19
C LYS A 361 -4.53 26.44 23.11
N PRO A 362 -5.74 27.00 22.94
CA PRO A 362 -5.99 28.08 21.99
C PRO A 362 -5.48 29.43 22.47
N LYS A 363 -4.97 30.19 21.52
CA LYS A 363 -4.68 31.62 21.61
C LYS A 363 -5.55 32.36 20.62
N ILE A 364 -6.33 33.33 21.09
CA ILE A 364 -7.14 34.23 20.28
C ILE A 364 -6.39 35.56 20.17
N GLN A 365 -6.30 36.10 18.97
CA GLN A 365 -5.78 37.42 18.72
C GLN A 365 -6.83 38.21 17.95
N VAL A 366 -7.31 39.30 18.54
CA VAL A 366 -8.23 40.23 17.87
C VAL A 366 -7.47 41.53 17.62
N GLN A 367 -7.49 41.99 16.37
CA GLN A 367 -6.78 43.18 15.92
C GLN A 367 -7.76 44.13 15.21
N GLY A 368 -7.41 45.40 15.05
CA GLY A 368 -8.20 46.39 14.32
C GLY A 368 -8.78 47.50 15.20
N SER A 369 -9.56 48.39 14.57
CA SER A 369 -10.25 49.50 15.22
C SER A 369 -11.69 49.10 15.56
N PHE A 370 -12.15 49.48 16.74
CA PHE A 370 -13.50 49.17 17.23
C PHE A 370 -14.31 50.45 17.31
N ALA A 371 -15.51 50.44 16.74
CA ALA A 371 -16.49 51.49 16.93
C ALA A 371 -17.00 51.52 18.38
N ALA A 372 -17.65 52.63 18.77
CA ALA A 372 -18.24 52.76 20.09
C ALA A 372 -19.28 51.64 20.34
N ASN A 373 -19.10 50.90 21.44
CA ASN A 373 -19.92 49.75 21.84
C ASN A 373 -19.85 48.54 20.90
N GLU A 374 -18.87 48.49 20.00
CA GLU A 374 -18.60 47.30 19.21
C GLU A 374 -18.02 46.19 20.09
N THR A 375 -18.56 44.99 19.97
CA THR A 375 -18.13 43.80 20.71
C THR A 375 -17.99 42.64 19.75
N VAL A 376 -16.76 42.14 19.61
CA VAL A 376 -16.44 40.92 18.89
C VAL A 376 -16.51 39.74 19.86
N LYS A 377 -17.19 38.67 19.48
CA LYS A 377 -17.27 37.42 20.23
C LYS A 377 -16.65 36.31 19.42
N VAL A 378 -15.75 35.54 20.04
CA VAL A 378 -15.13 34.36 19.45
C VAL A 378 -15.59 33.15 20.23
N ARG A 379 -16.09 32.14 19.51
CA ARG A 379 -16.70 30.94 20.08
C ARG A 379 -15.94 29.69 19.67
N PHE A 380 -15.65 28.85 20.66
CA PHE A 380 -15.05 27.54 20.51
C PHE A 380 -16.05 26.46 20.89
N ARG A 381 -16.08 25.38 20.11
CA ARG A 381 -16.77 24.12 20.41
C ARG A 381 -15.87 22.96 20.01
N LEU A 382 -16.11 21.80 20.61
CA LEU A 382 -15.50 20.54 20.22
C LEU A 382 -16.55 19.70 19.52
N GLU A 383 -16.19 19.11 18.39
CA GLU A 383 -16.91 17.98 17.82
C GLU A 383 -16.24 16.70 18.32
N PHE A 384 -17.03 15.77 18.83
CA PHE A 384 -16.56 14.46 19.28
C PHE A 384 -16.80 13.38 18.20
N ILE A 385 -16.10 12.25 18.30
CA ILE A 385 -16.20 11.15 17.32
C ILE A 385 -17.60 10.54 17.18
N ASP A 386 -18.47 10.73 18.18
CA ASP A 386 -19.88 10.34 18.16
C ASP A 386 -20.80 11.42 17.56
N ASN A 387 -20.23 12.45 16.93
CA ASN A 387 -20.88 13.63 16.34
C ASN A 387 -21.59 14.53 17.37
N ILE A 388 -21.32 14.38 18.67
CA ILE A 388 -21.80 15.31 19.68
C ILE A 388 -20.94 16.58 19.61
N ILE A 389 -21.60 17.74 19.62
CA ILE A 389 -20.92 19.04 19.76
C ILE A 389 -20.98 19.48 21.22
N SER A 390 -19.83 19.88 21.76
CA SER A 390 -19.71 20.35 23.14
C SER A 390 -20.53 21.62 23.42
N ARG A 391 -20.62 21.95 24.71
CA ARG A 391 -20.96 23.33 25.12
C ARG A 391 -19.94 24.31 24.54
N ASN A 392 -20.39 25.55 24.34
CA ASN A 392 -19.54 26.60 23.81
C ASN A 392 -18.71 27.28 24.92
N VAL A 393 -17.50 27.69 24.54
CA VAL A 393 -16.74 28.73 25.24
C VAL A 393 -16.76 29.96 24.36
N GLU A 394 -17.27 31.06 24.89
CA GLU A 394 -17.35 32.35 24.19
C GLU A 394 -16.49 33.38 24.92
N LYS A 395 -15.66 34.12 24.18
CA LYS A 395 -14.85 35.23 24.69
C LYS A 395 -15.23 36.51 23.95
N SER A 396 -15.45 37.58 24.71
CA SER A 396 -15.85 38.89 24.21
C SER A 396 -14.69 39.86 24.22
N PHE A 397 -14.60 40.70 23.20
CA PHE A 397 -13.52 41.67 22.97
C PHE A 397 -14.12 43.01 22.55
N THR A 398 -13.68 44.08 23.18
CA THR A 398 -14.06 45.48 22.86
C THR A 398 -12.85 46.32 22.44
N ASN A 399 -11.68 45.70 22.32
CA ASN A 399 -10.43 46.29 21.89
C ASN A 399 -9.50 45.24 21.27
N SER A 400 -8.46 45.72 20.59
CA SER A 400 -7.37 44.87 20.11
C SER A 400 -6.62 44.25 21.28
N THR A 401 -6.56 42.92 21.34
CA THR A 401 -5.87 42.19 22.41
C THR A 401 -5.58 40.74 22.02
N THR A 402 -4.79 40.07 22.85
CA THR A 402 -4.50 38.64 22.76
C THR A 402 -4.95 37.95 24.03
N LEU A 403 -5.64 36.82 23.90
CA LEU A 403 -6.14 36.03 25.02
C LEU A 403 -5.85 34.55 24.81
N TRP A 404 -5.29 33.89 25.81
CA TRP A 404 -5.23 32.43 25.87
C TRP A 404 -6.46 31.90 26.60
N LEU A 405 -7.08 30.83 26.10
CA LEU A 405 -8.13 30.16 26.85
C LEU A 405 -7.55 29.52 28.12
N SER A 406 -8.24 29.67 29.25
CA SER A 406 -7.85 29.07 30.53
C SER A 406 -8.12 27.57 30.55
N ASP A 407 -7.55 26.84 31.51
CA ASP A 407 -7.83 25.40 31.62
C ASP A 407 -9.29 25.14 31.99
N ASP A 408 -9.92 26.04 32.76
CA ASP A 408 -11.36 25.96 33.07
C ASP A 408 -12.22 26.16 31.83
N ASP A 409 -11.82 27.06 30.92
CA ASP A 409 -12.48 27.19 29.62
C ASP A 409 -12.42 25.87 28.83
N ILE A 410 -11.22 25.27 28.75
CA ILE A 410 -11.01 24.00 28.06
C ILE A 410 -11.88 22.92 28.68
N LEU A 411 -11.83 22.72 30.00
CA LEU A 411 -12.59 21.67 30.71
C LEU A 411 -14.11 21.82 30.56
N ARG A 412 -14.65 23.04 30.46
CA ARG A 412 -16.09 23.27 30.22
C ARG A 412 -16.57 22.74 28.88
N MET A 413 -15.68 22.56 27.90
CA MET A 413 -15.99 21.95 26.62
C MET A 413 -15.98 20.41 26.66
N PHE A 414 -15.57 19.78 27.76
CA PHE A 414 -15.58 18.31 27.89
C PHE A 414 -16.80 17.85 28.69
N PRO A 415 -17.93 17.48 28.04
CA PRO A 415 -19.06 16.88 28.74
C PRO A 415 -18.77 15.46 29.25
N SER A 416 -17.74 14.81 28.69
CA SER A 416 -17.32 13.44 28.99
C SER A 416 -15.86 13.20 28.55
N GLN A 417 -15.33 12.00 28.78
CA GLN A 417 -14.02 11.55 28.28
C GLN A 417 -14.10 11.05 26.82
N SER A 418 -14.83 11.77 25.95
CA SER A 418 -14.95 11.40 24.54
C SER A 418 -13.73 11.88 23.73
N ILE A 419 -13.55 11.31 22.54
CA ILE A 419 -12.44 11.59 21.65
C ILE A 419 -12.78 12.83 20.81
N ILE A 420 -11.92 13.85 20.86
CA ILE A 420 -12.09 15.08 20.09
C ILE A 420 -11.80 14.78 18.62
N TRP A 421 -12.81 14.98 17.78
CA TRP A 421 -12.73 14.86 16.34
C TRP A 421 -12.29 16.18 15.68
N ALA A 422 -12.89 17.30 16.06
CA ALA A 422 -12.55 18.62 15.53
C ALA A 422 -12.68 19.73 16.58
N ILE A 423 -11.94 20.82 16.37
CA ILE A 423 -12.13 22.10 17.06
C ILE A 423 -12.89 23.02 16.10
N LEU A 424 -14.08 23.46 16.50
CA LEU A 424 -14.95 24.34 15.73
C LEU A 424 -14.82 25.76 16.26
N ILE A 425 -14.50 26.71 15.37
CA ILE A 425 -14.23 28.10 15.72
C ILE A 425 -15.07 29.01 14.83
N ASP A 426 -15.83 29.93 15.42
CA ASP A 426 -16.48 31.02 14.68
C ASP A 426 -16.47 32.31 15.49
N ALA A 427 -16.69 33.43 14.80
CA ALA A 427 -16.73 34.75 15.41
C ALA A 427 -17.95 35.55 14.93
N THR A 428 -18.42 36.47 15.77
CA THR A 428 -19.47 37.44 15.45
C THR A 428 -19.13 38.81 16.01
N VAL A 429 -19.67 39.87 15.42
CA VAL A 429 -19.67 41.22 15.96
C VAL A 429 -21.10 41.76 16.00
N ASN A 430 -21.43 42.54 17.03
CA ASN A 430 -22.76 43.16 17.17
C ASN A 430 -23.04 44.31 16.17
N SER A 431 -22.03 44.81 15.46
CA SER A 431 -22.15 45.91 14.49
C SER A 431 -22.46 45.41 13.07
N ALA A 432 -23.01 46.29 12.24
CA ALA A 432 -23.30 46.02 10.83
C ALA A 432 -22.07 46.04 9.91
N SER A 433 -20.91 46.48 10.43
CA SER A 433 -19.60 46.45 9.80
C SER A 433 -18.53 46.39 10.89
N THR A 434 -17.32 45.93 10.57
CA THR A 434 -16.19 45.88 11.49
C THR A 434 -14.87 45.98 10.73
N ASP A 435 -13.89 46.68 11.31
CA ASP A 435 -12.49 46.65 10.87
C ASP A 435 -11.68 45.62 11.69
N ALA A 436 -12.33 44.89 12.60
CA ALA A 436 -11.67 43.90 13.42
C ALA A 436 -11.31 42.66 12.61
N VAL A 437 -10.20 42.04 12.98
CA VAL A 437 -9.72 40.76 12.44
C VAL A 437 -9.51 39.81 13.59
N VAL A 438 -10.02 38.58 13.47
CA VAL A 438 -9.82 37.50 14.45
C VAL A 438 -8.87 36.47 13.88
N GLN A 439 -7.80 36.20 14.61
CA GLN A 439 -6.86 35.12 14.33
C GLN A 439 -6.80 34.17 15.52
N VAL A 440 -6.78 32.87 15.24
CA VAL A 440 -6.65 31.84 16.28
C VAL A 440 -5.41 30.99 16.02
N SER A 441 -4.66 30.74 17.10
CA SER A 441 -3.58 29.74 17.09
C SER A 441 -3.93 28.60 18.04
N LEU A 442 -3.65 27.37 17.64
CA LEU A 442 -3.95 26.14 18.39
C LEU A 442 -2.65 25.39 18.63
N TYR A 443 -2.37 25.05 19.88
CA TYR A 443 -1.21 24.25 20.26
C TYR A 443 -1.69 23.04 21.03
N GLY A 444 -1.14 21.85 20.87
CA GLY A 444 -1.68 20.69 21.57
C GLY A 444 -0.90 19.40 21.37
N VAL A 445 -1.49 18.29 21.77
CA VAL A 445 -0.94 16.94 21.62
C VAL A 445 -2.00 16.06 20.99
N THR A 446 -1.61 15.21 20.05
CA THR A 446 -2.46 14.18 19.45
C THR A 446 -2.41 12.87 20.23
N THR A 447 -3.33 11.96 19.96
CA THR A 447 -3.33 10.56 20.44
C THR A 447 -3.69 9.62 19.32
#